data_AF-A2GU63-F1
#
_entry.id   AF-A2GU63-F1
#
_cell.length_a   1.000
_cell.length_b   1.000
_cell.length_c   1.000
_cell.angle_alpha   90.00
_cell.angle_beta   90.00
_cell.angle_gamma   90.00
#
_symmetry.space_group_name_H-M   'P 1'
#
loop_
_entity.id
_entity.type
_entity.pdbx_description
1 polymer ?
#
loop_
_entity_poly.entity_id
_entity_poly.type
_entity_poly.pdbx_seq_one_letter_code
_entity_poly.pdbx_strand_id
1 'polypeptide(L)'
;MNETTDKLNSSLILPFSKDYEFCSNGVYFYCGKMGSGKTFNLIRHILITERLGQDSYYDQIIISATSDSMDSTAKTFMSKVQASVVKVPDSKLIEFLQRYIRRKRKYYAIVEFIQSGMQKTSEEMERIIDKHHLRQYSGVYDMKRLTNYILSKLSKYPFKKYPSNTLLVCDDFAGKGLVSKPDSPLVNIITKVRHYHLTVAILMQTWRFLALNIKRLITDFVIFQGFSRYDIELIWKQSGITLPFEEIWEAYKSLISPRSYLEIHIMTNTIKVKNIPWERPTLF
;
A
#
# COMPACT_ATOMS: atom_id res chain seq x y z
N MET A 1 3.68 -10.37 25.98
CA MET A 1 3.16 -10.90 24.70
C MET A 1 4.35 -11.38 23.89
N ASN A 2 4.31 -12.60 23.35
CA ASN A 2 5.45 -13.20 22.67
C ASN A 2 5.77 -12.45 21.37
N GLU A 3 7.01 -11.94 21.23
CA GLU A 3 7.48 -11.15 20.07
C GLU A 3 7.22 -11.84 18.70
N THR A 4 7.23 -13.17 18.68
CA THR A 4 6.95 -13.98 17.49
C THR A 4 5.49 -13.85 17.03
N THR A 5 4.56 -13.74 17.97
CA THR A 5 3.12 -13.61 17.70
C THR A 5 2.79 -12.23 17.13
N ASP A 6 3.46 -11.17 17.63
CA ASP A 6 3.26 -9.80 17.16
C ASP A 6 3.84 -9.56 15.76
N LYS A 7 4.97 -10.21 15.41
CA LYS A 7 5.50 -10.20 14.03
C LYS A 7 4.61 -10.95 13.04
N LEU A 8 4.09 -12.11 13.43
CA LEU A 8 3.16 -12.86 12.58
C LEU A 8 1.88 -12.06 12.35
N ASN A 9 1.31 -11.47 13.41
CA ASN A 9 0.09 -10.68 13.35
C ASN A 9 0.24 -9.39 12.52
N SER A 10 1.35 -8.66 12.68
CA SER A 10 1.58 -7.41 11.94
C SER A 10 1.85 -7.62 10.44
N SER A 11 2.19 -8.84 10.03
CA SER A 11 2.31 -9.21 8.62
C SER A 11 0.98 -9.62 7.98
N LEU A 12 -0.05 -9.96 8.77
CA LEU A 12 -1.31 -10.45 8.19
C LEU A 12 -1.98 -9.38 7.33
N ILE A 13 -2.77 -9.84 6.37
CA ILE A 13 -3.68 -8.99 5.62
C ILE A 13 -5.01 -9.07 6.36
N LEU A 14 -5.27 -8.06 7.20
CA LEU A 14 -6.47 -7.98 8.02
C LEU A 14 -7.09 -6.58 7.94
N PRO A 15 -8.42 -6.47 8.05
CA PRO A 15 -9.10 -5.19 8.22
C PRO A 15 -8.47 -4.32 9.31
N PHE A 16 -8.41 -3.01 9.09
CA PHE A 16 -7.92 -2.05 10.09
C PHE A 16 -8.73 -2.08 11.38
N SER A 17 -10.06 -2.20 11.26
CA SER A 17 -10.98 -2.37 12.38
C SER A 17 -12.33 -2.89 11.87
N LYS A 18 -13.25 -3.18 12.79
CA LYS A 18 -14.65 -3.50 12.41
C LYS A 18 -15.34 -2.32 11.72
N ASP A 19 -14.99 -1.08 12.11
CA ASP A 19 -15.60 0.13 11.57
C ASP A 19 -14.92 0.59 10.26
N TYR A 20 -13.69 0.13 10.02
CA TYR A 20 -12.91 0.43 8.82
C TYR A 20 -12.30 -0.84 8.23
N GLU A 21 -13.02 -1.42 7.25
CA GLU A 21 -12.78 -2.80 6.80
C GLU A 21 -11.65 -2.95 5.76
N PHE A 22 -11.06 -1.85 5.30
CA PHE A 22 -9.91 -1.90 4.40
C PHE A 22 -8.77 -2.73 5.02
N CYS A 23 -8.13 -3.57 4.21
CA CYS A 23 -7.12 -4.48 4.73
C CYS A 23 -5.74 -3.82 4.82
N SER A 24 -5.11 -3.88 5.99
CA SER A 24 -3.67 -3.62 6.12
C SER A 24 -2.86 -4.52 5.20
N ASN A 25 -1.75 -3.99 4.65
CA ASN A 25 -0.87 -4.70 3.71
C ASN A 25 -1.60 -5.28 2.48
N GLY A 26 -2.77 -4.73 2.14
CA GLY A 26 -3.64 -5.19 1.07
C GLY A 26 -3.35 -4.54 -0.28
N VAL A 27 -4.09 -4.98 -1.29
CA VAL A 27 -4.11 -4.37 -2.62
C VAL A 27 -5.49 -3.79 -2.85
N TYR A 28 -5.58 -2.47 -2.98
CA TYR A 28 -6.82 -1.76 -3.20
C TYR A 28 -6.96 -1.39 -4.66
N PHE A 29 -8.15 -1.59 -5.21
CA PHE A 29 -8.44 -1.22 -6.59
C PHE A 29 -9.55 -0.17 -6.65
N TYR A 30 -9.17 1.03 -7.10
CA TYR A 30 -10.07 2.16 -7.31
C TYR A 30 -10.37 2.27 -8.80
N CYS A 31 -11.62 1.98 -9.18
CA CYS A 31 -12.07 1.97 -10.58
C CYS A 31 -13.11 3.05 -10.83
N GLY A 32 -12.86 3.96 -11.76
CA GLY A 32 -13.81 5.04 -12.05
C GLY A 32 -13.38 5.90 -13.23
N LYS A 33 -14.34 6.57 -13.87
CA LYS A 33 -14.08 7.55 -14.93
C LYS A 33 -13.23 8.71 -14.43
N MET A 34 -12.67 9.51 -15.34
CA MET A 34 -11.99 10.76 -14.97
C MET A 34 -12.93 11.66 -14.17
N GLY A 35 -12.43 12.32 -13.13
CA GLY A 35 -13.23 13.19 -12.27
C GLY A 35 -14.19 12.48 -11.29
N SER A 36 -14.22 11.14 -11.22
CA SER A 36 -15.11 10.40 -10.31
C SER A 36 -14.76 10.57 -8.83
N GLY A 37 -13.53 10.98 -8.51
CA GLY A 37 -13.07 11.16 -7.12
C GLY A 37 -12.23 10.02 -6.55
N LYS A 38 -11.57 9.20 -7.40
CA LYS A 38 -10.63 8.13 -6.97
C LYS A 38 -9.57 8.66 -6.00
N THR A 39 -8.83 9.69 -6.41
CA THR A 39 -7.75 10.30 -5.62
C THR A 39 -8.27 10.90 -4.32
N PHE A 40 -9.46 11.52 -4.34
CA PHE A 40 -10.10 12.05 -3.14
C PHE A 40 -10.42 10.93 -2.12
N ASN A 41 -10.97 9.81 -2.58
CA ASN A 41 -11.28 8.67 -1.70
C ASN A 41 -10.02 8.01 -1.13
N LEU A 42 -8.96 7.89 -1.92
CA LEU A 42 -7.67 7.42 -1.42
C LEU A 42 -7.09 8.36 -0.34
N ILE A 43 -7.18 9.67 -0.55
CA ILE A 43 -6.75 10.66 0.44
C ILE A 43 -7.59 10.54 1.71
N ARG A 44 -8.91 10.36 1.58
CA ARG A 44 -9.79 10.10 2.72
C ARG A 44 -9.37 8.84 3.48
N HIS A 45 -9.01 7.76 2.78
CA HIS A 45 -8.46 6.56 3.39
C HIS A 45 -7.18 6.87 4.19
N ILE A 46 -6.23 7.62 3.61
CA ILE A 46 -5.01 8.04 4.31
C ILE A 46 -5.36 8.79 5.60
N LEU A 47 -6.23 9.81 5.53
CA LEU A 47 -6.61 10.60 6.69
C LEU A 47 -7.36 9.80 7.76
N ILE A 48 -8.17 8.80 7.37
CA ILE A 48 -8.81 7.89 8.33
C ILE A 48 -7.74 7.06 9.03
N THR A 49 -6.81 6.46 8.27
CA THR A 49 -5.75 5.61 8.85
C THR A 49 -4.76 6.36 9.73
N GLU A 50 -4.59 7.67 9.55
CA GLU A 50 -3.83 8.52 10.47
C GLU A 50 -4.53 8.76 11.81
N ARG A 51 -5.86 8.61 11.87
CA ARG A 51 -6.67 8.82 13.08
C ARG A 51 -6.97 7.54 13.84
N LEU A 52 -6.52 6.38 13.34
CA LEU A 52 -6.74 5.09 14.00
C LEU A 52 -5.85 4.88 15.23
N GLY A 53 -4.78 5.68 15.38
CA GLY A 53 -3.85 5.61 16.51
C GLY A 53 -3.29 6.98 16.85
N GLN A 54 -2.31 7.00 17.76
CA GLN A 54 -1.61 8.24 18.13
C GLN A 54 -0.71 8.77 16.99
N ASP A 55 -0.15 7.86 16.20
CA ASP A 55 0.71 8.18 15.07
C ASP A 55 0.10 7.69 13.74
N SER A 56 0.53 8.30 12.62
CA SER A 56 0.15 7.87 11.27
C SER A 56 0.38 6.37 11.04
N TYR A 57 -0.62 5.64 10.53
CA TYR A 57 -0.42 4.22 10.25
C TYR A 57 0.70 3.97 9.24
N TYR A 58 0.74 4.78 8.16
CA TYR A 58 1.80 4.77 7.17
C TYR A 58 2.97 5.66 7.61
N ASP A 59 4.20 5.13 7.50
CA ASP A 59 5.42 5.93 7.68
C ASP A 59 5.76 6.70 6.40
N GLN A 60 5.51 6.06 5.25
CA GLN A 60 5.81 6.62 3.94
C GLN A 60 4.71 6.30 2.92
N ILE A 61 4.37 7.30 2.13
CA ILE A 61 3.47 7.22 0.98
C ILE A 61 4.29 7.50 -0.27
N ILE A 62 4.33 6.53 -1.18
CA ILE A 62 5.02 6.61 -2.46
C ILE A 62 3.94 6.80 -3.52
N ILE A 63 3.93 7.95 -4.18
CA ILE A 63 3.02 8.22 -5.28
C ILE A 63 3.78 8.09 -6.58
N SER A 64 3.25 7.25 -7.46
CA SER A 64 3.73 7.17 -8.83
C SER A 64 2.59 7.45 -9.78
N ALA A 65 2.88 8.30 -10.76
CA ALA A 65 1.92 8.78 -11.74
C ALA A 65 2.62 8.97 -13.09
N THR A 66 1.84 8.89 -14.16
CA THR A 66 2.24 9.06 -15.56
C THR A 66 2.50 10.53 -15.92
N SER A 67 1.94 11.46 -15.15
CA SER A 67 2.10 12.91 -15.32
C SER A 67 2.75 13.54 -14.07
N ASP A 68 3.61 14.55 -14.27
CA ASP A 68 4.33 15.24 -13.19
C ASP A 68 3.42 16.09 -12.29
N SER A 69 2.16 16.30 -12.68
CA SER A 69 1.19 17.09 -11.94
C SER A 69 0.16 16.21 -11.22
N MET A 70 0.34 16.04 -9.91
CA MET A 70 -0.80 15.75 -9.03
C MET A 70 -1.86 16.85 -9.26
N ASP A 71 -3.11 16.45 -9.46
CA ASP A 71 -4.25 17.38 -9.48
C ASP A 71 -4.17 18.35 -8.30
N SER A 72 -4.58 19.60 -8.51
CA SER A 72 -4.61 20.65 -7.47
C SER A 72 -5.32 20.18 -6.19
N THR A 73 -6.37 19.36 -6.33
CA THR A 73 -7.06 18.65 -5.24
C THR A 73 -6.11 17.83 -4.38
N ALA A 74 -5.24 17.04 -5.00
CA ALA A 74 -4.31 16.19 -4.29
C ALA A 74 -3.25 17.03 -3.55
N LYS A 75 -2.78 18.14 -4.14
CA LYS A 75 -1.78 19.03 -3.51
C LYS A 75 -2.30 19.65 -2.20
N THR A 76 -3.53 20.15 -2.20
CA THR A 76 -4.12 20.79 -1.02
C THR A 76 -4.31 19.81 0.13
N PHE A 77 -4.80 18.59 -0.14
CA PHE A 77 -5.07 17.63 0.94
C PHE A 77 -3.83 16.87 1.41
N MET A 78 -2.83 16.63 0.54
CA MET A 78 -1.57 16.00 0.97
C MET A 78 -0.77 16.88 1.94
N SER A 79 -1.03 18.20 2.00
CA SER A 79 -0.43 19.08 3.03
C SER A 79 -0.86 18.74 4.46
N LYS A 80 -1.99 18.04 4.63
CA LYS A 80 -2.55 17.66 5.94
C LYS A 80 -2.12 16.26 6.40
N VAL A 81 -1.41 15.53 5.55
CA VAL A 81 -0.96 14.17 5.81
C VAL A 81 0.34 14.22 6.63
N GLN A 82 0.38 13.48 7.74
CA GLN A 82 1.55 13.39 8.61
C GLN A 82 2.63 12.46 8.04
N ALA A 83 2.22 11.41 7.33
CA ALA A 83 3.13 10.47 6.69
C ALA A 83 4.05 11.14 5.66
N SER A 84 5.29 10.65 5.53
CA SER A 84 6.23 11.19 4.54
C SER A 84 5.77 10.86 3.12
N VAL A 85 5.52 11.87 2.29
CA VAL A 85 5.07 11.67 0.90
C VAL A 85 6.24 11.85 -0.08
N VAL A 86 6.49 10.86 -0.93
CA VAL A 86 7.49 10.91 -2.00
C VAL A 86 6.83 10.64 -3.34
N LYS A 87 7.13 11.49 -4.32
CA LYS A 87 6.69 11.32 -5.71
C LYS A 87 7.79 10.68 -6.53
N VAL A 88 7.43 9.66 -7.29
CA VAL A 88 8.36 8.91 -8.13
C VAL A 88 7.77 8.76 -9.53
N PRO A 89 8.39 9.32 -10.58
CA PRO A 89 7.97 9.07 -11.94
C PRO A 89 7.93 7.57 -12.22
N ASP A 90 6.93 7.11 -12.97
CA ASP A 90 6.76 5.68 -13.26
C ASP A 90 7.99 5.02 -13.90
N SER A 91 8.72 5.75 -14.75
CA SER A 91 9.98 5.32 -15.37
C SER A 91 11.07 4.96 -14.36
N LYS A 92 11.05 5.55 -13.17
CA LYS A 92 12.01 5.31 -12.08
C LYS A 92 11.43 4.48 -10.94
N LEU A 93 10.15 4.11 -11.01
CA LEU A 93 9.43 3.45 -9.90
C LEU A 93 10.10 2.14 -9.48
N ILE A 94 10.44 1.28 -10.45
CA ILE A 94 11.03 -0.03 -10.15
C ILE A 94 12.37 0.11 -9.42
N GLU A 95 13.26 0.95 -9.95
CA GLU A 95 14.58 1.20 -9.34
C GLU A 95 14.43 1.78 -7.92
N PHE A 96 13.49 2.72 -7.76
CA PHE A 96 13.17 3.29 -6.45
C PHE A 96 12.68 2.23 -5.47
N LEU A 97 11.67 1.44 -5.84
CA LEU A 97 11.08 0.40 -4.98
C LEU A 97 12.09 -0.68 -4.61
N GLN A 98 12.92 -1.14 -5.54
CA GLN A 98 13.95 -2.13 -5.25
C GLN A 98 14.97 -1.60 -4.23
N ARG A 99 15.43 -0.35 -4.40
CA ARG A 99 16.32 0.30 -3.43
C ARG A 99 15.63 0.51 -2.08
N TYR A 100 14.37 0.93 -2.08
CA TYR A 100 13.57 1.13 -0.88
C TYR A 100 13.39 -0.16 -0.08
N ILE A 101 12.95 -1.24 -0.73
CA ILE A 101 12.80 -2.57 -0.13
C ILE A 101 14.12 -3.10 0.42
N ARG A 102 15.23 -2.94 -0.33
CA ARG A 102 16.57 -3.33 0.17
C ARG A 102 16.97 -2.55 1.43
N ARG A 103 16.70 -1.24 1.49
CA ARG A 103 16.96 -0.43 2.70
C ARG A 103 16.08 -0.89 3.86
N LYS A 104 14.80 -1.19 3.60
CA LYS A 104 13.84 -1.68 4.59
C LYS A 104 14.28 -3.01 5.20
N ARG A 105 14.74 -3.96 4.37
CA ARG A 105 15.29 -5.24 4.84
C ARG A 105 16.49 -5.05 5.78
N LYS A 106 17.41 -4.16 5.43
CA LYS A 106 18.58 -3.85 6.28
C LYS A 106 18.17 -3.16 7.57
N TYR A 107 17.23 -2.22 7.49
CA TYR A 107 16.68 -1.55 8.67
C TYR A 107 16.04 -2.56 9.63
N TYR A 108 15.21 -3.48 9.12
CA TYR A 108 14.61 -4.54 9.94
C TYR A 108 15.66 -5.43 10.60
N ALA A 109 16.66 -5.87 9.84
CA ALA A 109 17.74 -6.69 10.38
C ALA A 109 18.51 -5.99 11.52
N ILE A 110 18.76 -4.68 11.37
CA ILE A 110 19.41 -3.86 12.41
C ILE A 110 18.50 -3.71 13.65
N VAL A 111 17.22 -3.39 13.47
CA VAL A 111 16.28 -3.20 14.59
C VAL A 111 16.09 -4.49 15.37
N GLU A 112 15.90 -5.62 14.68
CA GLU A 112 15.78 -6.93 15.32
C GLU A 112 17.02 -7.31 16.12
N PHE A 113 18.20 -7.05 15.54
CA PHE A 113 19.47 -7.28 16.21
C PHE A 113 19.56 -6.44 17.50
N ILE A 114 19.24 -5.15 17.44
CA ILE A 114 19.23 -4.25 18.62
C ILE A 114 18.21 -4.74 19.67
N GLN A 115 16.97 -5.04 19.25
CA GLN A 115 15.90 -5.49 20.15
C GLN A 115 16.26 -6.81 20.85
N SER A 116 17.01 -7.69 20.19
CA SER A 116 17.52 -8.93 20.80
C SER A 116 18.69 -8.72 21.77
N GLY A 117 19.07 -7.48 22.08
CA GLY A 117 20.27 -7.17 22.87
C GLY A 117 21.56 -7.55 22.13
N MET A 118 21.55 -7.51 20.79
CA MET A 118 22.68 -7.86 19.92
C MET A 118 23.08 -9.35 19.96
N GLN A 119 22.15 -10.23 20.33
CA GLN A 119 22.40 -11.66 20.47
C GLN A 119 21.96 -12.48 19.24
N LYS A 120 20.89 -12.07 18.55
CA LYS A 120 20.34 -12.79 17.40
C LYS A 120 20.70 -12.09 16.10
N THR A 121 21.49 -12.73 15.25
CA THR A 121 21.77 -12.24 13.89
C THR A 121 20.87 -12.95 12.87
N SER A 122 20.10 -12.16 12.12
CA SER A 122 19.44 -12.66 10.92
C SER A 122 20.46 -12.82 9.80
N GLU A 123 20.15 -13.61 8.76
CA GLU A 123 21.02 -13.79 7.59
C GLU A 123 21.45 -12.45 6.97
N GLU A 124 20.54 -11.47 6.89
CA GLU A 124 20.87 -10.15 6.37
C GLU A 124 21.77 -9.36 7.33
N MET A 125 21.59 -9.50 8.66
CA MET A 125 22.47 -8.85 9.63
C MET A 125 23.88 -9.44 9.59
N GLU A 126 23.99 -10.77 9.47
CA GLU A 126 25.27 -11.46 9.35
C GLU A 126 26.04 -10.97 8.11
N ARG A 127 25.36 -10.91 6.96
CA ARG A 127 25.93 -10.35 5.72
C ARG A 127 26.41 -8.90 5.89
N ILE A 128 25.72 -8.08 6.70
CA ILE A 128 26.14 -6.71 7.02
C ILE A 128 27.41 -6.72 7.88
N ILE A 129 27.45 -7.56 8.92
CA ILE A 129 28.57 -7.70 9.85
C ILE A 129 29.84 -8.11 9.10
N ASP A 130 29.74 -9.12 8.24
CA ASP A 130 30.87 -9.64 7.47
C ASP A 130 31.37 -8.61 6.44
N LYS A 131 30.45 -8.04 5.66
CA LYS A 131 30.78 -7.07 4.61
C LYS A 131 31.47 -5.82 5.14
N HIS A 132 31.15 -5.41 6.37
CA HIS A 132 31.70 -4.20 6.97
C HIS A 132 32.74 -4.49 8.07
N HIS A 133 33.17 -5.75 8.21
CA HIS A 133 34.17 -6.19 9.19
C HIS A 133 33.88 -5.66 10.60
N LEU A 134 32.64 -5.90 11.07
CA LEU A 134 32.15 -5.42 12.36
C LEU A 134 32.50 -6.36 13.53
N ARG A 135 33.28 -7.41 13.27
CA ARG A 135 33.89 -8.28 14.27
C ARG A 135 35.39 -8.06 14.34
N GLN A 136 35.93 -8.22 15.54
CA GLN A 136 37.36 -8.38 15.77
C GLN A 136 37.82 -9.76 15.30
N TYR A 137 39.14 -9.96 15.22
CA TYR A 137 39.72 -11.27 14.89
C TYR A 137 39.31 -12.38 15.89
N SER A 138 39.04 -12.01 17.15
CA SER A 138 38.54 -12.88 18.21
C SER A 138 37.09 -13.35 18.01
N GLY A 139 36.38 -12.84 16.99
CA GLY A 139 34.96 -13.12 16.74
C GLY A 139 34.01 -12.24 17.54
N VAL A 140 34.51 -11.45 18.50
CA VAL A 140 33.71 -10.49 19.28
C VAL A 140 33.39 -9.25 18.45
N TYR A 141 32.21 -8.65 18.64
CA TYR A 141 31.84 -7.41 17.96
C TYR A 141 32.77 -6.25 18.30
N ASP A 142 33.25 -5.53 17.29
CA ASP A 142 33.87 -4.22 17.49
C ASP A 142 32.77 -3.20 17.76
N MET A 143 32.49 -2.95 19.03
CA MET A 143 31.38 -2.10 19.48
C MET A 143 31.45 -0.68 18.93
N LYS A 144 32.65 -0.13 18.70
CA LYS A 144 32.82 1.22 18.15
C LYS A 144 32.39 1.24 16.68
N ARG A 145 32.91 0.31 15.87
CA ARG A 145 32.55 0.20 14.44
C ARG A 145 31.07 -0.14 14.25
N LEU A 146 30.58 -1.11 15.02
CA LEU A 146 29.20 -1.56 14.99
C LEU A 146 28.23 -0.41 15.31
N THR A 147 28.46 0.31 16.40
CA THR A 147 27.61 1.44 16.81
C THR A 147 27.64 2.56 15.78
N ASN A 148 28.82 2.96 15.30
CA ASN A 148 28.95 3.99 14.27
C ASN A 148 28.23 3.60 12.97
N TYR A 149 28.35 2.34 12.55
CA TYR A 149 27.67 1.84 11.37
C TYR A 149 26.14 1.88 11.55
N ILE A 150 25.63 1.34 12.66
CA ILE A 150 24.20 1.30 12.97
C ILE A 150 23.64 2.73 12.98
N LEU A 151 24.24 3.65 13.74
CA LEU A 151 23.79 5.05 13.82
C LEU A 151 23.82 5.73 12.44
N SER A 152 24.87 5.50 11.63
CA SER A 152 24.95 6.04 10.27
C SER A 152 23.85 5.49 9.36
N LYS A 153 23.41 4.24 9.54
CA LYS A 153 22.32 3.67 8.74
C LYS A 153 20.95 4.14 9.21
N LEU A 154 20.69 4.11 10.52
CA LEU A 154 19.42 4.54 11.10
C LEU A 154 19.14 6.01 10.80
N SER A 155 20.15 6.88 10.83
CA SER A 155 20.01 8.30 10.46
C SER A 155 19.72 8.53 8.97
N LYS A 156 20.10 7.61 8.08
CA LYS A 156 19.91 7.74 6.61
C LYS A 156 18.63 7.12 6.10
N TYR A 157 18.04 6.18 6.85
CA TYR A 157 16.86 5.46 6.40
C TYR A 157 15.58 6.22 6.78
N PRO A 158 14.56 6.27 5.90
CA PRO A 158 13.34 7.05 6.13
C PRO A 158 12.33 6.34 7.06
N PHE A 159 12.72 5.24 7.70
CA PHE A 159 11.82 4.41 8.50
C PHE A 159 11.85 4.87 9.96
N LYS A 160 10.66 5.01 10.56
CA LYS A 160 10.52 5.45 11.95
C LYS A 160 10.00 4.33 12.85
N LYS A 161 9.25 3.38 12.30
CA LYS A 161 8.60 2.30 13.05
C LYS A 161 9.12 0.94 12.63
N TYR A 162 8.87 -0.05 13.49
CA TYR A 162 9.10 -1.45 13.18
C TYR A 162 7.86 -2.26 13.61
N PRO A 163 7.13 -2.88 12.67
CA PRO A 163 7.30 -2.77 11.22
C PRO A 163 6.96 -1.35 10.71
N SER A 164 7.61 -0.97 9.61
CA SER A 164 7.34 0.31 8.93
C SER A 164 6.30 0.09 7.84
N ASN A 165 5.10 0.65 7.94
CA ASN A 165 4.07 0.45 6.91
C ASN A 165 4.24 1.47 5.78
N THR A 166 4.05 1.02 4.53
CA THR A 166 4.21 1.86 3.34
C THR A 166 2.97 1.79 2.48
N LEU A 167 2.50 2.91 1.96
CA LEU A 167 1.45 2.95 0.93
C LEU A 167 2.08 3.28 -0.43
N LEU A 168 1.94 2.40 -1.40
CA LEU A 168 2.27 2.67 -2.80
C LEU A 168 0.99 3.02 -3.56
N VAL A 169 0.97 4.20 -4.16
CA VAL A 169 -0.12 4.69 -4.99
C VAL A 169 0.31 4.61 -6.45
N CYS A 170 -0.39 3.79 -7.22
CA CYS A 170 -0.21 3.63 -8.66
C CYS A 170 -1.35 4.36 -9.37
N ASP A 171 -1.13 5.62 -9.76
CA ASP A 171 -2.12 6.44 -10.47
C ASP A 171 -1.93 6.35 -11.98
N ASP A 172 -3.00 5.94 -12.67
CA ASP A 172 -3.12 5.86 -14.14
C ASP A 172 -2.02 5.08 -14.88
N PHE A 173 -1.76 3.84 -14.45
CA PHE A 173 -0.78 2.93 -15.05
C PHE A 173 -1.25 2.25 -16.35
N ALA A 174 -2.38 2.67 -16.92
CA ALA A 174 -2.91 2.10 -18.14
C ALA A 174 -1.93 2.33 -19.31
N GLY A 175 -1.40 1.25 -19.89
CA GLY A 175 -0.59 1.29 -21.13
C GLY A 175 0.92 1.10 -20.97
N LYS A 176 1.51 1.13 -19.77
CA LYS A 176 2.99 1.04 -19.59
C LYS A 176 3.54 -0.35 -19.26
N GLY A 177 2.75 -1.42 -19.35
CA GLY A 177 3.24 -2.79 -19.10
C GLY A 177 3.48 -3.15 -17.63
N LEU A 178 3.68 -2.16 -16.75
CA LEU A 178 4.05 -2.34 -15.34
C LEU A 178 3.01 -3.08 -14.49
N VAL A 179 1.72 -2.99 -14.86
CA VAL A 179 0.63 -3.68 -14.16
C VAL A 179 -0.12 -4.68 -15.05
N SER A 180 0.20 -4.70 -16.35
CA SER A 180 -0.47 -5.56 -17.33
C SER A 180 0.32 -6.83 -17.67
N LYS A 181 1.66 -6.80 -17.51
CA LYS A 181 2.54 -7.95 -17.77
C LYS A 181 2.75 -8.76 -16.48
N PRO A 182 2.36 -10.05 -16.44
CA PRO A 182 2.45 -10.88 -15.24
C PRO A 182 3.87 -11.02 -14.66
N ASP A 183 4.89 -10.96 -15.52
CA ASP A 183 6.31 -11.08 -15.21
C ASP A 183 6.98 -9.74 -14.86
N SER A 184 6.23 -8.63 -14.89
CA SER A 184 6.79 -7.33 -14.59
C SER A 184 7.33 -7.25 -13.15
N PRO A 185 8.43 -6.51 -12.92
CA PRO A 185 8.99 -6.35 -11.59
C PRO A 185 8.02 -5.77 -10.55
N LEU A 186 7.09 -4.90 -10.98
CA LEU A 186 6.09 -4.33 -10.08
C LEU A 186 5.07 -5.38 -9.65
N VAL A 187 4.58 -6.21 -10.57
CA VAL A 187 3.68 -7.33 -10.24
C VAL A 187 4.32 -8.28 -9.22
N ASN A 188 5.61 -8.60 -9.38
CA ASN A 188 6.37 -9.41 -8.42
C ASN A 188 6.52 -8.78 -7.03
N ILE A 189 6.50 -7.44 -6.94
CA ILE A 189 6.50 -6.72 -5.66
C ILE A 189 5.09 -6.76 -5.05
N ILE A 190 4.05 -6.53 -5.85
CA ILE A 190 2.65 -6.54 -5.42
C ILE A 190 2.26 -7.92 -4.88
N THR A 191 2.74 -9.02 -5.48
CA THR A 191 2.48 -10.38 -4.97
C THR A 191 3.11 -10.68 -3.61
N LYS A 192 3.98 -9.78 -3.11
CA LYS A 192 4.69 -9.91 -1.84
C LYS A 192 4.40 -8.75 -0.87
N VAL A 193 3.28 -8.06 -1.05
CA VAL A 193 2.82 -6.93 -0.21
C VAL A 193 2.93 -7.19 1.29
N ARG A 194 2.47 -8.36 1.74
CA ARG A 194 2.56 -8.85 3.12
C ARG A 194 4.00 -8.90 3.65
N HIS A 195 4.92 -9.45 2.87
CA HIS A 195 6.33 -9.56 3.27
C HIS A 195 7.00 -8.20 3.41
N TYR A 196 6.57 -7.23 2.62
CA TYR A 196 7.16 -5.90 2.59
C TYR A 196 6.44 -4.88 3.47
N HIS A 197 5.38 -5.25 4.21
CA HIS A 197 4.51 -4.32 4.95
C HIS A 197 4.10 -3.15 4.04
N LEU A 198 3.59 -3.51 2.86
CA LEU A 198 3.25 -2.61 1.78
C LEU A 198 1.75 -2.72 1.51
N THR A 199 1.05 -1.61 1.52
CA THR A 199 -0.30 -1.49 0.94
C THR A 199 -0.16 -0.89 -0.45
N VAL A 200 -0.90 -1.40 -1.43
CA VAL A 200 -0.85 -0.89 -2.81
C VAL A 200 -2.23 -0.42 -3.21
N ALA A 201 -2.38 0.85 -3.55
CA ALA A 201 -3.59 1.42 -4.12
C ALA A 201 -3.40 1.63 -5.63
N ILE A 202 -4.18 0.92 -6.44
CA ILE A 202 -4.18 1.01 -7.90
C ILE A 202 -5.38 1.83 -8.33
N LEU A 203 -5.14 3.00 -8.91
CA LEU A 203 -6.17 3.92 -9.37
C LEU A 203 -6.21 3.86 -10.90
N MET A 204 -7.28 3.29 -11.45
CA MET A 204 -7.41 3.07 -12.89
C MET A 204 -8.83 3.38 -13.38
N GLN A 205 -8.94 3.64 -14.68
CA GLN A 205 -10.24 3.83 -15.32
C GLN A 205 -10.88 2.51 -15.76
N THR A 206 -10.07 1.46 -15.95
CA THR A 206 -10.54 0.19 -16.48
C THR A 206 -9.85 -0.99 -15.83
N TRP A 207 -10.62 -2.05 -15.62
CA TRP A 207 -10.18 -3.35 -15.12
C TRP A 207 -9.32 -4.13 -16.11
N ARG A 208 -9.47 -3.86 -17.41
CA ARG A 208 -8.98 -4.73 -18.49
C ARG A 208 -7.46 -4.83 -18.53
N PHE A 209 -6.76 -3.76 -18.20
CA PHE A 209 -5.29 -3.70 -18.28
C PHE A 209 -4.56 -4.32 -17.09
N LEU A 210 -5.27 -4.80 -16.06
CA LEU A 210 -4.61 -5.37 -14.89
C LEU A 210 -4.30 -6.86 -15.11
N ALA A 211 -3.08 -7.27 -14.76
CA ALA A 211 -2.66 -8.67 -14.82
C ALA A 211 -3.50 -9.54 -13.87
N LEU A 212 -3.84 -10.76 -14.30
CA LEU A 212 -4.75 -11.65 -13.57
C LEU A 212 -4.26 -11.99 -12.15
N ASN A 213 -2.94 -12.09 -11.96
CA ASN A 213 -2.36 -12.31 -10.64
C ASN A 213 -2.58 -11.12 -9.69
N ILE A 214 -2.49 -9.87 -10.15
CA ILE A 214 -2.89 -8.73 -9.32
C ILE A 214 -4.40 -8.76 -9.05
N LYS A 215 -5.22 -9.04 -10.08
CA LYS A 215 -6.69 -9.07 -9.94
C LYS A 215 -7.15 -9.99 -8.80
N ARG A 216 -6.51 -11.15 -8.67
CA ARG A 216 -6.77 -12.15 -7.61
C ARG A 216 -6.26 -11.76 -6.22
N LEU A 217 -5.32 -10.81 -6.14
CA LEU A 217 -4.73 -10.34 -4.88
C LEU A 217 -5.41 -9.09 -4.32
N ILE A 218 -6.30 -8.46 -5.09
CA ILE A 218 -7.06 -7.31 -4.59
C ILE A 218 -7.86 -7.76 -3.38
N THR A 219 -7.74 -7.00 -2.30
CA THR A 219 -8.44 -7.23 -1.04
C THR A 219 -9.68 -6.35 -0.92
N ASP A 220 -9.61 -5.15 -1.51
CA ASP A 220 -10.62 -4.12 -1.38
C ASP A 220 -10.86 -3.42 -2.71
N PHE A 221 -12.12 -3.29 -3.09
CA PHE A 221 -12.56 -2.58 -4.28
C PHE A 221 -13.26 -1.27 -3.90
N VAL A 222 -13.00 -0.23 -4.68
CA VAL A 222 -13.76 1.02 -4.69
C VAL A 222 -14.18 1.30 -6.13
N ILE A 223 -15.42 0.96 -6.47
CA ILE A 223 -15.95 1.01 -7.84
C ILE A 223 -16.94 2.16 -7.95
N PHE A 224 -16.56 3.21 -8.65
CA PHE A 224 -17.42 4.36 -8.91
C PHE A 224 -18.52 4.03 -9.93
N GLN A 225 -19.61 4.78 -9.88
CA GLN A 225 -20.68 4.66 -10.87
C GLN A 225 -20.18 4.91 -12.31
N GLY A 226 -20.83 4.30 -13.30
CA GLY A 226 -20.59 4.55 -14.72
C GLY A 226 -20.05 3.36 -15.53
N PHE A 227 -20.04 2.16 -14.95
CA PHE A 227 -19.68 0.91 -15.62
C PHE A 227 -20.92 0.08 -15.95
N SER A 228 -20.81 -0.75 -17.00
CA SER A 228 -21.89 -1.65 -17.41
C SER A 228 -21.98 -2.89 -16.52
N ARG A 229 -23.10 -3.63 -16.57
CA ARG A 229 -23.24 -4.94 -15.91
C ARG A 229 -22.09 -5.88 -16.30
N TYR A 230 -21.74 -5.89 -17.58
CA TYR A 230 -20.65 -6.71 -18.11
C TYR A 230 -19.29 -6.36 -17.49
N ASP A 231 -19.00 -5.06 -17.31
CA ASP A 231 -17.73 -4.65 -16.71
C ASP A 231 -17.65 -5.06 -15.23
N ILE A 232 -18.76 -4.95 -14.48
CA ILE A 232 -18.81 -5.40 -13.08
C ILE A 232 -18.71 -6.93 -13.00
N GLU A 233 -19.38 -7.65 -13.90
CA GLU A 233 -19.29 -9.11 -13.97
C GLU A 233 -17.86 -9.58 -14.28
N LEU A 234 -17.13 -8.85 -15.13
CA LEU A 234 -15.73 -9.13 -15.42
C LEU A 234 -14.82 -8.91 -14.19
N ILE A 235 -15.10 -7.89 -13.38
CA ILE A 235 -14.40 -7.67 -12.09
C ILE A 235 -14.66 -8.86 -11.17
N TRP A 236 -15.94 -9.24 -11.01
CA TRP A 236 -16.34 -10.37 -10.18
C TRP A 236 -15.66 -11.68 -10.62
N LYS A 237 -15.77 -12.08 -11.89
CA LYS A 237 -15.20 -13.34 -12.42
C LYS A 237 -13.68 -13.44 -12.32
N GLN A 238 -12.95 -12.32 -12.35
CA GLN A 238 -11.48 -12.31 -12.41
C GLN A 238 -10.81 -11.92 -11.09
N SER A 239 -11.60 -11.66 -10.05
CA SER A 239 -11.11 -11.30 -8.71
C SER A 239 -11.23 -12.46 -7.73
N GLY A 240 -10.84 -12.23 -6.47
CA GLY A 240 -11.08 -13.16 -5.37
C GLY A 240 -12.44 -12.99 -4.68
N ILE A 241 -13.38 -12.23 -5.27
CA ILE A 241 -14.69 -11.97 -4.64
C ILE A 241 -15.50 -13.27 -4.56
N THR A 242 -16.01 -13.56 -3.37
CA THR A 242 -16.87 -14.73 -3.06
C THR A 242 -18.35 -14.39 -2.95
N LEU A 243 -18.71 -13.11 -2.85
CA LEU A 243 -20.10 -12.65 -2.80
C LEU A 243 -20.86 -13.00 -4.08
N PRO A 244 -22.17 -13.31 -3.99
CA PRO A 244 -23.00 -13.51 -5.17
C PRO A 244 -23.02 -12.28 -6.08
N PHE A 245 -22.91 -12.50 -7.39
CA PHE A 245 -22.85 -11.41 -8.36
C PHE A 245 -24.10 -10.51 -8.32
N GLU A 246 -25.29 -11.08 -8.13
CA GLU A 246 -26.53 -10.31 -8.09
C GLU A 246 -26.57 -9.35 -6.90
N GLU A 247 -26.05 -9.73 -5.73
CA GLU A 247 -25.96 -8.82 -4.57
C GLU A 247 -25.06 -7.61 -4.89
N ILE A 248 -23.92 -7.86 -5.54
CA ILE A 248 -22.99 -6.80 -5.97
C ILE A 248 -23.67 -5.90 -7.00
N TRP A 249 -24.39 -6.48 -7.96
CA TRP A 249 -25.03 -5.75 -9.04
C TRP A 249 -26.20 -4.89 -8.54
N GLU A 250 -27.06 -5.42 -7.67
CA GLU A 250 -28.13 -4.64 -7.04
C GLU A 250 -27.58 -3.47 -6.22
N ALA A 251 -26.53 -3.72 -5.43
CA ALA A 251 -25.86 -2.67 -4.68
C ALA A 251 -25.23 -1.60 -5.62
N TYR A 252 -24.60 -2.02 -6.71
CA TYR A 252 -24.00 -1.11 -7.69
C TYR A 252 -25.05 -0.25 -8.41
N LYS A 253 -26.20 -0.82 -8.80
CA LYS A 253 -27.29 -0.08 -9.44
C LYS A 253 -27.88 1.00 -8.55
N SER A 254 -27.81 0.84 -7.23
CA SER A 254 -28.33 1.83 -6.28
C SER A 254 -27.48 3.12 -6.18
N LEU A 255 -26.34 3.18 -6.88
CA LEU A 255 -25.48 4.36 -6.91
C LEU A 255 -26.12 5.53 -7.66
N ILE A 256 -26.25 6.66 -6.98
CA ILE A 256 -27.03 7.81 -7.48
C ILE A 256 -26.26 8.82 -8.33
N SER A 257 -24.92 8.79 -8.34
CA SER A 257 -24.12 9.78 -9.06
C SER A 257 -22.74 9.25 -9.48
N PRO A 258 -22.05 9.90 -10.44
CA PRO A 258 -20.69 9.52 -10.86
C PRO A 258 -19.64 9.57 -9.74
N ARG A 259 -19.94 10.28 -8.64
CA ARG A 259 -19.10 10.33 -7.44
C ARG A 259 -19.48 9.26 -6.42
N SER A 260 -20.70 8.73 -6.48
CA SER A 260 -21.10 7.58 -5.68
C SER A 260 -20.28 6.35 -6.08
N TYR A 261 -19.98 5.52 -5.09
CA TYR A 261 -19.15 4.34 -5.30
C TYR A 261 -19.57 3.18 -4.40
N LEU A 262 -19.25 1.98 -4.87
CA LEU A 262 -19.40 0.72 -4.17
C LEU A 262 -18.06 0.33 -3.55
N GLU A 263 -18.04 0.05 -2.26
CA GLU A 263 -16.91 -0.63 -1.59
C GLU A 263 -17.22 -2.12 -1.51
N ILE A 264 -16.27 -2.97 -1.89
CA ILE A 264 -16.35 -4.43 -1.68
C ILE A 264 -15.11 -4.85 -0.91
N HIS A 265 -15.30 -5.44 0.26
CA HIS A 265 -14.22 -5.91 1.12
C HIS A 265 -14.21 -7.45 1.09
N ILE A 266 -13.22 -8.04 0.44
CA ILE A 266 -13.18 -9.50 0.25
C ILE A 266 -12.98 -10.23 1.57
N MET A 267 -12.08 -9.72 2.42
CA MET A 267 -11.71 -10.40 3.66
C MET A 267 -12.86 -10.49 4.67
N THR A 268 -13.73 -9.48 4.71
CA THR A 268 -14.93 -9.47 5.56
C THR A 268 -16.18 -9.92 4.82
N ASN A 269 -16.09 -10.15 3.51
CA ASN A 269 -17.20 -10.50 2.64
C ASN A 269 -18.35 -9.49 2.74
N THR A 270 -18.03 -8.18 2.76
CA THR A 270 -19.02 -7.09 2.91
C THR A 270 -19.07 -6.18 1.69
N ILE A 271 -20.24 -5.57 1.50
CA ILE A 271 -20.52 -4.56 0.47
C ILE A 271 -21.02 -3.29 1.16
N LYS A 272 -20.47 -2.14 0.79
CA LYS A 272 -20.94 -0.84 1.27
C LYS A 272 -21.23 0.09 0.09
N VAL A 273 -22.45 0.59 0.03
CA VAL A 273 -22.87 1.61 -0.94
C VAL A 273 -22.61 2.99 -0.35
N LYS A 274 -21.86 3.84 -1.07
CA LYS A 274 -21.58 5.23 -0.68
C LYS A 274 -22.21 6.17 -1.70
N ASN A 275 -23.38 6.68 -1.36
CA ASN A 275 -24.11 7.62 -2.19
C ASN A 275 -23.67 9.06 -1.90
N ILE A 276 -23.16 9.74 -2.93
CA ILE A 276 -22.74 11.13 -2.88
C ILE A 276 -23.67 11.92 -3.79
N PRO A 277 -24.48 12.86 -3.26
CA PRO A 277 -25.37 13.69 -4.06
C PRO A 277 -24.60 14.50 -5.11
N TRP A 278 -25.26 14.75 -6.25
CA TRP A 278 -24.70 15.60 -7.31
C TRP A 278 -24.93 17.08 -6.99
N GLU A 279 -24.45 17.53 -5.84
CA GLU A 279 -24.48 18.94 -5.47
C GLU A 279 -23.14 19.58 -5.87
N ARG A 280 -23.20 20.68 -6.63
CA ARG A 280 -22.12 21.65 -6.57
C ARG A 280 -22.18 22.20 -5.14
N PRO A 281 -21.10 22.17 -4.34
CA PRO A 281 -21.11 22.94 -3.10
C PRO A 281 -21.41 24.37 -3.51
N THR A 282 -22.61 24.85 -3.19
CA THR A 282 -22.93 26.26 -3.26
C THR A 282 -22.05 26.91 -2.21
N LEU A 283 -20.99 27.57 -2.67
CA LEU A 283 -20.26 28.53 -1.87
C LEU A 283 -21.22 29.70 -1.62
N PHE A 284 -21.97 29.60 -0.53
CA PHE A 284 -22.59 30.73 0.15
C PHE A 284 -22.23 30.61 1.63
#